data_AF-A0A2E4D5M0-F1
#
_entry.id   AF-A0A2E4D5M0-F1
#
_cell.length_a   1.000
_cell.length_b   1.000
_cell.length_c   1.000
_cell.angle_alpha   90.00
_cell.angle_beta   90.00
_cell.angle_gamma   90.00
#
_symmetry.space_group_name_H-M   'P 1'
#
loop_
_entity.id
_entity.type
_entity.pdbx_description
1 polymer ?
#
loop_
_entity_poly.entity_id
_entity_poly.type
_entity_poly.pdbx_seq_one_letter_code
_entity_poly.pdbx_strand_id
1 'polypeptide(L)'
;MSSASADQWLKHTVNQIETTINTVNGQLDAPTGQCSTEENINSIEDEQNKWNEAGFISTEISFLKQHEIYPTLPEEKFTHSINLNLVQFINNGWTKEQVVSTIQRTADIYAQCGIKVNQVKFIQTTAVEDQVDISFQKDEDARLASMAPTTERPLVFYIRSNIEDENAFAWPRRMAPLPRRNTAFITSQVNNSQYQELRDDGYSATAHELAHLYCDCPHEESSTKNLLAGDVEYLSRDLTPAQCQIFKLSPLINKL
;
A
#
# COMPACT_ATOMS: atom_id res chain seq x y z
N MET A 1 -4.32 -4.25 32.58
CA MET A 1 -5.19 -5.03 31.67
C MET A 1 -4.70 -6.46 31.68
N SER A 2 -5.57 -7.45 31.92
CA SER A 2 -5.15 -8.85 32.05
C SER A 2 -4.98 -9.49 30.67
N SER A 3 -4.01 -10.38 30.53
CA SER A 3 -3.71 -11.15 29.31
C SER A 3 -4.91 -11.93 28.73
N ALA A 4 -5.98 -12.09 29.51
CA ALA A 4 -7.19 -12.79 29.10
C ALA A 4 -8.01 -12.04 28.02
N SER A 5 -7.90 -10.71 27.89
CA SER A 5 -8.69 -9.95 26.91
C SER A 5 -8.10 -9.99 25.49
N ALA A 6 -6.78 -10.06 25.35
CA ALA A 6 -6.11 -10.13 24.06
C ALA A 6 -6.34 -11.49 23.36
N ASP A 7 -6.28 -12.59 24.13
CA ASP A 7 -6.52 -13.93 23.61
C ASP A 7 -7.97 -14.15 23.16
N GLN A 8 -8.93 -13.51 23.85
CA GLN A 8 -10.34 -13.57 23.45
C GLN A 8 -10.61 -12.77 22.17
N TRP A 9 -9.96 -11.62 22.00
CA TRP A 9 -10.06 -10.82 20.78
C TRP A 9 -9.47 -11.55 19.58
N LEU A 10 -8.28 -12.15 19.71
CA LEU A 10 -7.64 -12.95 18.66
C LEU A 10 -8.51 -14.14 18.20
N LYS A 11 -9.10 -14.89 19.14
CA LYS A 11 -9.98 -16.02 18.81
C LYS A 11 -11.25 -15.59 18.07
N HIS A 12 -11.85 -14.47 18.48
CA HIS A 12 -13.04 -13.95 17.81
C HIS A 12 -12.71 -13.47 16.38
N THR A 13 -11.59 -12.78 16.20
CA THR A 13 -11.14 -12.29 14.89
C THR A 13 -10.79 -13.43 13.93
N VAL A 14 -10.10 -14.47 14.39
CA VAL A 14 -9.76 -15.65 13.56
C VAL A 14 -11.02 -16.38 13.06
N ASN A 15 -12.01 -16.61 13.94
CA ASN A 15 -13.26 -17.28 13.55
C ASN A 15 -14.07 -16.50 12.50
N GLN A 16 -14.06 -15.17 12.55
CA GLN A 16 -14.74 -14.34 11.53
C GLN A 16 -14.02 -14.36 10.18
N ILE A 17 -12.70 -14.48 10.17
CA ILE A 17 -11.90 -14.57 8.94
C ILE A 17 -12.14 -15.93 8.25
N GLU A 18 -12.12 -17.04 8.98
CA GLU A 18 -12.36 -18.38 8.43
C GLU A 18 -13.74 -18.51 7.76
N THR A 19 -14.77 -17.90 8.36
CA THR A 19 -16.13 -17.91 7.80
C THR A 19 -16.20 -17.13 6.47
N THR A 20 -15.39 -16.09 6.33
CA THR A 20 -15.36 -15.26 5.11
C THR A 20 -14.57 -15.94 3.98
N ILE A 21 -13.46 -16.61 4.29
CA ILE A 21 -12.63 -17.32 3.29
C ILE A 21 -13.41 -18.47 2.63
N ASN A 22 -14.22 -19.20 3.40
CA ASN A 22 -15.03 -20.30 2.86
C ASN A 22 -16.14 -19.85 1.91
N THR A 23 -16.49 -18.56 1.89
CA THR A 23 -17.52 -18.01 0.99
C THR A 23 -16.95 -17.54 -0.35
N VAL A 24 -15.64 -17.30 -0.45
CA VAL A 24 -15.00 -16.67 -1.63
C VAL A 24 -14.30 -17.69 -2.55
N ASN A 25 -13.93 -18.88 -2.05
CA ASN A 25 -13.19 -19.90 -2.81
C ASN A 25 -14.01 -20.65 -3.89
N GLY A 26 -15.18 -20.16 -4.28
CA GLY A 26 -16.05 -20.81 -5.28
C GLY A 26 -15.75 -20.50 -6.74
N GLN A 27 -14.83 -19.57 -7.07
CA GLN A 27 -14.76 -19.09 -8.46
C GLN A 27 -13.47 -18.33 -8.84
N LEU A 28 -12.30 -18.96 -8.79
CA LEU A 28 -11.08 -18.42 -9.43
C LEU A 28 -10.22 -19.56 -9.99
N ASP A 29 -10.47 -19.92 -11.25
CA ASP A 29 -9.53 -20.69 -12.06
C ASP A 29 -8.42 -19.75 -12.55
N ALA A 30 -7.18 -20.00 -12.13
CA ALA A 30 -6.03 -19.22 -12.57
C ALA A 30 -5.59 -19.65 -13.97
N PRO A 31 -5.49 -18.73 -14.96
CA PRO A 31 -4.99 -19.07 -16.28
C PRO A 31 -3.46 -19.22 -16.24
N THR A 32 -2.97 -20.41 -16.59
CA THR A 32 -1.56 -20.66 -16.88
C THR A 32 -1.23 -20.16 -18.29
N GLY A 33 -1.02 -18.86 -18.45
CA GLY A 33 -0.73 -18.22 -19.73
C GLY A 33 0.77 -18.03 -19.97
N GLN A 34 1.29 -18.62 -21.05
CA GLN A 34 2.61 -18.32 -21.60
C GLN A 34 2.69 -16.84 -22.02
N CYS A 35 3.76 -16.14 -21.65
CA CYS A 35 4.02 -14.75 -22.05
C CYS A 35 4.27 -14.63 -23.56
N SER A 36 3.26 -14.20 -24.32
CA SER A 36 3.49 -13.53 -25.61
C SER A 36 3.79 -12.06 -25.33
N THR A 37 4.85 -11.51 -25.92
CA THR A 37 5.29 -10.12 -25.66
C THR A 37 4.41 -9.06 -26.32
N GLU A 38 3.64 -9.44 -27.35
CA GLU A 38 2.81 -8.52 -28.13
C GLU A 38 1.44 -8.26 -27.48
N GLU A 39 0.80 -9.27 -26.87
CA GLU A 39 -0.45 -9.07 -26.12
C GLU A 39 -0.25 -8.15 -24.90
N ASN A 40 0.95 -8.17 -24.33
CA ASN A 40 1.29 -7.37 -23.15
C ASN A 40 1.50 -5.87 -23.50
N ILE A 41 1.97 -5.55 -24.71
CA ILE A 41 2.18 -4.15 -25.13
C ILE A 41 0.85 -3.46 -25.44
N ASN A 42 -0.03 -4.11 -26.21
CA ASN A 42 -1.36 -3.56 -26.51
C ASN A 42 -2.17 -3.33 -25.22
N SER A 43 -2.01 -4.22 -24.23
CA SER A 43 -2.65 -4.05 -22.92
C SER A 43 -2.16 -2.83 -22.14
N ILE A 44 -0.88 -2.45 -22.24
CA ILE A 44 -0.32 -1.29 -21.53
C ILE A 44 -0.79 0.01 -22.18
N GLU A 45 -0.78 0.09 -23.51
CA GLU A 45 -1.26 1.28 -24.24
C GLU A 45 -2.75 1.51 -23.99
N ASP A 46 -3.56 0.45 -24.01
CA ASP A 46 -4.99 0.53 -23.66
C ASP A 46 -5.21 1.00 -22.21
N GLU A 47 -4.40 0.51 -21.26
CA GLU A 47 -4.49 0.97 -19.87
C GLU A 47 -4.08 2.45 -19.76
N GLN A 48 -2.98 2.87 -20.39
CA GLN A 48 -2.54 4.27 -20.45
C GLN A 48 -3.63 5.18 -21.02
N ASN A 49 -4.28 4.76 -22.12
CA ASN A 49 -5.38 5.51 -22.72
C ASN A 49 -6.55 5.69 -21.75
N LYS A 50 -6.94 4.65 -21.00
CA LYS A 50 -7.98 4.76 -19.96
C LYS A 50 -7.60 5.76 -18.86
N TRP A 51 -6.34 5.77 -18.42
CA TRP A 51 -5.86 6.76 -17.45
C TRP A 51 -5.93 8.19 -18.01
N ASN A 52 -5.50 8.38 -19.25
CA ASN A 52 -5.60 9.67 -19.95
C ASN A 52 -7.06 10.14 -20.08
N GLU A 53 -7.98 9.25 -20.48
CA GLU A 53 -9.43 9.53 -20.58
C GLU A 53 -10.06 9.87 -19.24
N ALA A 54 -9.56 9.28 -18.14
CA ALA A 54 -9.99 9.58 -16.79
C ALA A 54 -9.43 10.91 -16.23
N GLY A 55 -8.63 11.65 -17.02
CA GLY A 55 -8.09 12.96 -16.66
C GLY A 55 -6.67 12.93 -16.09
N PHE A 56 -5.98 11.78 -16.12
CA PHE A 56 -4.57 11.65 -15.74
C PHE A 56 -3.70 11.90 -16.96
N ILE A 57 -3.15 13.11 -17.11
CA ILE A 57 -2.52 13.57 -18.35
C ILE A 57 -1.10 13.01 -18.48
N SER A 58 -0.71 12.61 -19.70
CA SER A 58 0.62 12.10 -20.00
C SER A 58 1.00 10.91 -19.13
N THR A 59 0.06 9.96 -18.98
CA THR A 59 0.26 8.78 -18.15
C THR A 59 1.31 7.85 -18.77
N GLU A 60 2.31 7.50 -17.97
CA GLU A 60 3.28 6.43 -18.24
C GLU A 60 3.05 5.29 -17.25
N ILE A 61 2.95 4.06 -17.76
CA ILE A 61 2.85 2.85 -16.95
C ILE A 61 4.11 2.03 -17.15
N SER A 62 4.76 1.70 -16.03
CA SER A 62 5.95 0.86 -15.99
C SER A 62 5.85 -0.17 -14.87
N PHE A 63 6.75 -1.14 -14.84
CA PHE A 63 6.87 -2.09 -13.75
C PHE A 63 8.27 -2.02 -13.16
N LEU A 64 8.38 -1.90 -11.84
CA LEU A 64 9.69 -1.96 -11.19
C LEU A 64 10.26 -3.37 -11.34
N LYS A 65 11.53 -3.43 -11.72
CA LYS A 65 12.28 -4.68 -11.81
C LYS A 65 12.60 -5.18 -10.41
N GLN A 66 12.79 -6.49 -10.29
CA GLN A 66 13.08 -7.12 -8.98
C GLN A 66 14.32 -6.52 -8.30
N HIS A 67 15.37 -6.16 -9.04
CA HIS A 67 16.57 -5.54 -8.47
C HIS A 67 16.36 -4.08 -8.02
N GLU A 68 15.33 -3.41 -8.53
CA GLU A 68 14.93 -2.08 -8.06
C GLU A 68 14.16 -2.18 -6.73
N ILE A 69 13.41 -3.28 -6.52
CA ILE A 69 12.68 -3.54 -5.28
C ILE A 69 13.61 -4.13 -4.21
N TYR A 70 14.48 -5.05 -4.60
CA TYR A 70 15.43 -5.75 -3.73
C TYR A 70 16.85 -5.60 -4.28
N PRO A 71 17.56 -4.50 -3.96
CA PRO A 71 18.97 -4.34 -4.33
C PRO A 71 19.84 -5.48 -3.79
N THR A 72 19.48 -5.98 -2.61
CA THR A 72 19.99 -7.24 -2.05
C THR A 72 18.78 -8.12 -1.75
N LEU A 73 18.71 -9.31 -2.36
CA LEU A 73 17.63 -10.25 -2.06
C LEU A 73 17.78 -10.76 -0.62
N PRO A 74 16.71 -10.75 0.19
CA PRO A 74 16.74 -11.40 1.49
C PRO A 74 17.07 -12.90 1.33
N GLU A 75 17.89 -13.42 2.24
CA GLU A 75 18.18 -14.86 2.29
C GLU A 75 16.96 -15.70 2.71
N GLU A 76 15.95 -15.04 3.28
CA GLU A 76 14.74 -15.68 3.81
C GLU A 76 13.84 -16.25 2.71
N LYS A 77 13.18 -17.37 3.03
CA LYS A 77 12.18 -17.97 2.15
C LYS A 77 10.86 -17.24 2.28
N PHE A 78 10.47 -16.55 1.22
CA PHE A 78 9.12 -16.00 1.10
C PHE A 78 8.08 -17.13 1.03
N THR A 79 6.96 -16.92 1.73
CA THR A 79 5.80 -17.84 1.75
C THR A 79 4.55 -17.20 1.15
N HIS A 80 4.57 -15.87 1.03
CA HIS A 80 3.46 -15.06 0.55
C HIS A 80 3.99 -13.95 -0.35
N SER A 81 3.09 -13.31 -1.09
CA SER A 81 3.43 -12.18 -1.93
C SER A 81 2.32 -11.14 -2.04
N ILE A 82 2.73 -9.91 -2.31
CA ILE A 82 1.85 -8.78 -2.60
C ILE A 82 2.21 -8.18 -3.97
N ASN A 83 1.20 -7.66 -4.63
CA ASN A 83 1.35 -6.81 -5.81
C ASN A 83 0.90 -5.40 -5.44
N LEU A 84 1.62 -4.38 -5.91
CA LEU A 84 1.34 -2.99 -5.60
C LEU A 84 1.03 -2.22 -6.88
N ASN A 85 0.04 -1.32 -6.80
CA ASN A 85 -0.23 -0.32 -7.81
C ASN A 85 0.09 1.05 -7.22
N LEU A 86 1.10 1.71 -7.75
CA LEU A 86 1.56 3.00 -7.29
C LEU A 86 1.18 4.06 -8.33
N VAL A 87 0.59 5.16 -7.87
CA VAL A 87 0.28 6.32 -8.69
C VAL A 87 1.10 7.49 -8.17
N GLN A 88 1.91 8.11 -9.01
CA GLN A 88 2.65 9.30 -8.66
C GLN A 88 2.28 10.43 -9.61
N PHE A 89 1.89 11.57 -9.04
CA PHE A 89 1.79 12.80 -9.79
C PHE A 89 3.16 13.41 -10.06
N ILE A 90 3.44 13.82 -11.29
CA ILE A 90 4.65 14.53 -11.66
C ILE A 90 4.61 15.94 -11.03
N ASN A 91 5.75 16.42 -10.53
CA ASN A 91 5.90 17.72 -9.85
C ASN A 91 5.10 17.89 -8.54
N ASN A 92 4.79 16.79 -7.84
CA ASN A 92 4.04 16.79 -6.56
C ASN A 92 4.94 16.80 -5.30
N GLY A 93 6.24 17.04 -5.46
CA GLY A 93 7.23 16.96 -4.37
C GLY A 93 7.78 15.55 -4.11
N TRP A 94 7.36 14.54 -4.88
CA TRP A 94 8.00 13.23 -4.96
C TRP A 94 8.82 13.09 -6.23
N THR A 95 10.05 12.58 -6.10
CA THR A 95 10.79 12.02 -7.23
C THR A 95 10.55 10.52 -7.35
N LYS A 96 10.80 9.95 -8.53
CA LYS A 96 10.68 8.50 -8.76
C LYS A 96 11.59 7.72 -7.80
N GLU A 97 12.80 8.23 -7.58
CA GLU A 97 13.81 7.62 -6.72
C GLU A 97 13.36 7.58 -5.26
N GLN A 98 12.69 8.65 -4.78
CA GLN A 98 12.13 8.68 -3.42
C GLN A 98 11.00 7.66 -3.24
N VAL A 99 10.14 7.50 -4.26
CA VAL A 99 9.08 6.47 -4.26
C VAL A 99 9.71 5.08 -4.25
N VAL A 100 10.65 4.80 -5.16
CA VAL A 100 11.36 3.52 -5.22
C VAL A 100 12.07 3.21 -3.90
N SER A 101 12.78 4.17 -3.30
CA SER A 101 13.43 3.99 -2.00
C SER A 101 12.43 3.64 -0.88
N THR A 102 11.24 4.23 -0.93
CA THR A 102 10.17 3.92 0.02
C THR A 102 9.60 2.53 -0.21
N ILE A 103 9.51 2.07 -1.45
CA ILE A 103 9.11 0.70 -1.80
C ILE A 103 10.16 -0.32 -1.37
N GLN A 104 11.46 -0.02 -1.53
CA GLN A 104 12.54 -0.87 -1.02
C GLN A 104 12.42 -1.07 0.50
N ARG A 105 12.29 0.03 1.26
CA ARG A 105 12.06 -0.05 2.72
C ARG A 105 10.81 -0.84 3.07
N THR A 106 9.73 -0.64 2.31
CA THR A 106 8.48 -1.38 2.48
C THR A 106 8.69 -2.88 2.24
N ALA A 107 9.42 -3.25 1.20
CA ALA A 107 9.75 -4.63 0.88
C ALA A 107 10.60 -5.30 1.97
N ASP A 108 11.58 -4.58 2.52
CA ASP A 108 12.41 -5.04 3.64
C ASP A 108 11.60 -5.22 4.93
N ILE A 109 10.61 -4.35 5.19
CA ILE A 109 9.72 -4.47 6.34
C ILE A 109 8.86 -5.73 6.22
N TYR A 110 8.15 -5.92 5.10
CA TYR A 110 7.29 -7.08 4.88
C TYR A 110 8.05 -8.41 4.76
N ALA A 111 9.33 -8.36 4.36
CA ALA A 111 10.19 -9.54 4.35
C ALA A 111 10.34 -10.18 5.74
N GLN A 112 10.27 -9.42 6.84
CA GLN A 112 10.27 -9.94 8.22
C GLN A 112 9.14 -10.96 8.47
N CYS A 113 8.05 -10.85 7.72
CA CYS A 113 6.93 -11.79 7.79
C CYS A 113 7.01 -12.90 6.72
N GLY A 114 8.07 -12.96 5.91
CA GLY A 114 8.16 -13.84 4.74
C GLY A 114 7.17 -13.46 3.62
N ILE A 115 6.85 -12.17 3.49
CA ILE A 115 5.98 -11.63 2.43
C ILE A 115 6.85 -10.90 1.40
N LYS A 116 6.78 -11.33 0.14
CA LYS A 116 7.50 -10.73 -0.98
C LYS A 116 6.68 -9.62 -1.65
N VAL A 117 7.27 -8.47 -1.94
CA VAL A 117 6.74 -7.55 -2.95
C VAL A 117 7.08 -8.13 -4.32
N ASN A 118 6.08 -8.76 -4.96
CA ASN A 118 6.32 -9.54 -6.18
C ASN A 118 6.31 -8.68 -7.44
N GLN A 119 5.31 -7.83 -7.59
CA GLN A 119 5.17 -6.93 -8.74
C GLN A 119 4.75 -5.54 -8.26
N VAL A 120 5.35 -4.51 -8.84
CA VAL A 120 5.00 -3.12 -8.58
C VAL A 120 4.68 -2.46 -9.91
N LYS A 121 3.39 -2.26 -10.18
CA LYS A 121 2.91 -1.44 -11.29
C LYS A 121 3.07 0.02 -10.87
N PHE A 122 3.81 0.79 -11.64
CA PHE A 122 4.09 2.19 -11.36
C PHE A 122 3.51 3.07 -12.47
N ILE A 123 2.47 3.80 -12.12
CA ILE A 123 1.76 4.76 -12.94
C ILE A 123 2.28 6.16 -12.58
N GLN A 124 2.98 6.80 -13.53
CA GLN A 124 3.41 8.19 -13.40
C GLN A 124 2.54 9.05 -14.29
N THR A 125 2.00 10.14 -13.76
CA THR A 125 1.05 10.98 -14.51
C THR A 125 1.12 12.42 -14.08
N THR A 126 0.68 13.34 -14.92
CA THR A 126 0.43 14.74 -14.55
C THR A 126 -1.02 14.86 -14.08
N ALA A 127 -1.25 15.57 -12.98
CA ALA A 127 -2.61 15.94 -12.59
C ALA A 127 -3.06 17.14 -13.42
N VAL A 128 -4.36 17.30 -13.65
CA VAL A 128 -4.89 18.55 -14.18
C VAL A 128 -4.51 19.70 -13.22
N GLU A 129 -4.24 20.89 -13.75
CA GLU A 129 -3.91 22.09 -12.95
C GLU A 129 -4.96 22.27 -11.83
N ASP A 130 -4.49 22.62 -10.62
CA ASP A 130 -5.27 22.67 -9.34
C ASP A 130 -5.69 21.33 -8.70
N GLN A 131 -5.26 20.17 -9.21
CA GLN A 131 -5.64 18.85 -8.66
C GLN A 131 -4.48 18.02 -8.08
N VAL A 132 -3.28 18.60 -8.00
CA VAL A 132 -2.09 17.95 -7.45
C VAL A 132 -2.12 17.90 -5.91
N ASP A 133 -2.78 18.88 -5.29
CA ASP A 133 -2.87 19.05 -3.84
C ASP A 133 -4.16 18.42 -3.31
N ILE A 134 -4.02 17.43 -2.43
CA ILE A 134 -5.17 16.96 -1.64
C ILE A 134 -5.38 17.92 -0.46
N SER A 135 -6.62 18.35 -0.30
CA SER A 135 -7.13 18.94 0.94
C SER A 135 -8.28 18.09 1.48
N PHE A 136 -8.28 17.79 2.79
CA PHE A 136 -9.33 16.99 3.44
C PHE A 136 -10.69 17.69 3.51
N GLN A 137 -10.76 18.97 3.14
CA GLN A 137 -11.99 19.75 3.17
C GLN A 137 -12.95 19.44 2.00
N LYS A 138 -12.54 18.63 1.00
CA LYS A 138 -13.26 18.53 -0.28
C LYS A 138 -13.47 17.10 -0.82
N ASP A 139 -13.33 16.05 -0.01
CA ASP A 139 -13.44 14.66 -0.49
C ASP A 139 -12.49 14.35 -1.69
N GLU A 140 -11.37 15.07 -1.78
CA GLU A 140 -10.41 14.97 -2.90
C GLU A 140 -9.82 13.56 -3.02
N ASP A 141 -9.68 12.87 -1.90
CA ASP A 141 -9.25 11.48 -1.83
C ASP A 141 -10.26 10.52 -2.49
N ALA A 142 -11.58 10.70 -2.28
CA ALA A 142 -12.59 9.94 -3.02
C ALA A 142 -12.58 10.30 -4.50
N ARG A 143 -12.41 11.57 -4.84
CA ARG A 143 -12.34 12.00 -6.24
C ARG A 143 -11.18 11.31 -6.95
N LEU A 144 -9.98 11.33 -6.38
CA LEU A 144 -8.82 10.66 -6.98
C LEU A 144 -9.00 9.14 -7.07
N ALA A 145 -9.53 8.52 -6.01
CA ALA A 145 -9.82 7.09 -6.02
C ALA A 145 -10.91 6.71 -7.03
N SER A 146 -11.88 7.59 -7.31
CA SER A 146 -12.96 7.38 -8.28
C SER A 146 -12.49 7.54 -9.73
N MET A 147 -11.56 8.45 -9.97
CA MET A 147 -11.00 8.69 -11.30
C MET A 147 -10.09 7.55 -11.74
N ALA A 148 -9.36 6.89 -10.83
CA ALA A 148 -8.45 5.81 -11.21
C ALA A 148 -9.19 4.68 -11.96
N PRO A 149 -8.91 4.44 -13.26
CA PRO A 149 -9.64 3.49 -14.09
C PRO A 149 -9.15 2.04 -13.89
N THR A 150 -8.91 1.67 -12.64
CA THR A 150 -8.47 0.33 -12.25
C THR A 150 -9.26 -0.16 -11.04
N THR A 151 -9.60 -1.43 -11.06
CA THR A 151 -10.18 -2.15 -9.91
C THR A 151 -9.11 -2.90 -9.11
N GLU A 152 -7.87 -2.92 -9.59
CA GLU A 152 -6.75 -3.57 -8.90
C GLU A 152 -6.43 -2.80 -7.62
N ARG A 153 -6.24 -3.54 -6.52
CA ARG A 153 -5.99 -3.00 -5.17
C ARG A 153 -4.95 -3.87 -4.45
N PRO A 154 -4.15 -3.30 -3.53
CA PRO A 154 -4.20 -1.91 -3.06
C PRO A 154 -3.68 -0.91 -4.09
N LEU A 155 -4.20 0.32 -4.00
CA LEU A 155 -3.75 1.47 -4.79
C LEU A 155 -3.09 2.48 -3.85
N VAL A 156 -1.88 2.92 -4.17
CA VAL A 156 -1.10 3.86 -3.34
C VAL A 156 -0.83 5.11 -4.15
N PHE A 157 -1.41 6.23 -3.75
CA PHE A 157 -1.13 7.53 -4.35
C PHE A 157 0.00 8.23 -3.60
N TYR A 158 1.02 8.64 -4.33
CA TYR A 158 2.01 9.61 -3.87
C TYR A 158 1.57 10.99 -4.33
N ILE A 159 1.37 11.90 -3.39
CA ILE A 159 0.69 13.18 -3.60
C ILE A 159 1.39 14.32 -2.88
N ARG A 160 0.98 15.55 -3.21
CA ARG A 160 1.25 16.73 -2.40
C ARG A 160 0.03 16.99 -1.50
N SER A 161 0.27 17.46 -0.28
CA SER A 161 -0.78 17.88 0.65
C SER A 161 -0.51 19.31 1.06
N ASN A 162 -1.58 20.13 1.10
CA ASN A 162 -1.54 21.50 1.61
C ASN A 162 -1.94 21.60 3.10
N ILE A 163 -2.13 20.46 3.78
CA ILE A 163 -2.50 20.40 5.18
C ILE A 163 -1.27 20.00 5.98
N GLU A 164 -0.82 20.90 6.84
CA GLU A 164 0.34 20.68 7.71
C GLU A 164 0.15 19.45 8.60
N ASP A 165 1.26 18.75 8.85
CA ASP A 165 1.36 17.55 9.69
C ASP A 165 0.61 16.31 9.19
N GLU A 166 0.00 16.37 8.00
CA GLU A 166 -0.69 15.25 7.41
C GLU A 166 0.22 14.46 6.48
N ASN A 167 0.82 13.42 7.04
CA ASN A 167 1.93 12.69 6.45
C ASN A 167 1.45 11.55 5.54
N ALA A 168 0.47 10.77 5.98
CA ALA A 168 -0.11 9.68 5.20
C ALA A 168 -1.45 9.26 5.80
N PHE A 169 -2.26 8.55 5.01
CA PHE A 169 -3.52 7.95 5.46
C PHE A 169 -3.96 6.83 4.52
N ALA A 170 -4.84 5.97 5.01
CA ALA A 170 -5.37 4.84 4.27
C ALA A 170 -6.87 4.61 4.54
N TRP A 171 -7.50 3.91 3.60
CA TRP A 171 -8.92 3.56 3.65
C TRP A 171 -9.10 2.03 3.63
N PRO A 172 -9.03 1.35 4.79
CA PRO A 172 -9.15 -0.09 4.89
C PRO A 172 -10.49 -0.65 4.44
N ARG A 173 -10.51 -1.96 4.14
CA ARG A 173 -11.65 -2.64 3.52
C ARG A 173 -12.96 -2.46 4.28
N ARG A 174 -12.95 -2.62 5.61
CA ARG A 174 -14.19 -2.61 6.40
C ARG A 174 -14.67 -1.20 6.74
N MET A 175 -13.76 -0.23 6.75
CA MET A 175 -14.07 1.15 7.16
C MET A 175 -14.49 2.04 6.00
N ALA A 176 -14.07 1.73 4.76
CA ALA A 176 -14.26 2.63 3.63
C ALA A 176 -15.28 2.14 2.59
N PRO A 177 -16.19 3.02 2.14
CA PRO A 177 -17.00 2.76 0.96
C PRO A 177 -16.13 2.80 -0.31
N LEU A 178 -16.67 2.24 -1.40
CA LEU A 178 -16.13 2.56 -2.72
C LEU A 178 -16.29 4.08 -2.96
N PRO A 179 -15.33 4.74 -3.64
CA PRO A 179 -14.19 4.16 -4.35
C PRO A 179 -12.89 4.08 -3.53
N ARG A 180 -12.89 4.61 -2.30
CA ARG A 180 -11.71 4.74 -1.42
C ARG A 180 -11.13 3.41 -0.95
N ARG A 181 -11.97 2.38 -0.86
CA ARG A 181 -11.60 1.06 -0.33
C ARG A 181 -10.24 0.57 -0.86
N ASN A 182 -9.40 0.13 0.07
CA ASN A 182 -8.05 -0.38 -0.17
C ASN A 182 -7.14 0.60 -0.92
N THR A 183 -7.29 1.89 -0.61
CA THR A 183 -6.45 2.96 -1.17
C THR A 183 -5.67 3.64 -0.05
N ALA A 184 -4.41 3.92 -0.30
CA ALA A 184 -3.54 4.70 0.58
C ALA A 184 -3.05 5.96 -0.13
N PHE A 185 -2.76 6.99 0.65
CA PHE A 185 -2.30 8.29 0.19
C PHE A 185 -1.08 8.70 1.02
N ILE A 186 0.05 8.88 0.36
CA ILE A 186 1.34 9.20 0.99
C ILE A 186 1.72 10.60 0.55
N THR A 187 1.77 11.55 1.49
CA THR A 187 2.05 12.95 1.17
C THR A 187 3.55 13.20 1.14
N SER A 188 4.01 14.14 0.33
CA SER A 188 5.44 14.51 0.28
C SER A 188 5.97 15.09 1.60
N GLN A 189 5.10 15.38 2.57
CA GLN A 189 5.48 15.86 3.90
C GLN A 189 6.24 14.81 4.71
N VAL A 190 6.08 13.51 4.43
CA VAL A 190 6.89 12.44 5.07
C VAL A 190 8.40 12.56 4.80
N ASN A 191 8.76 13.38 3.81
CA ASN A 191 10.14 13.66 3.45
C ASN A 191 10.70 14.93 4.12
N ASN A 192 9.90 15.65 4.91
CA ASN A 192 10.39 16.80 5.67
C ASN A 192 11.35 16.33 6.79
N SER A 193 12.35 17.15 7.14
CA SER A 193 13.37 16.74 8.12
C SER A 193 12.78 16.57 9.52
N GLN A 194 11.84 17.43 9.92
CA GLN A 194 11.21 17.37 11.23
C GLN A 194 10.50 16.03 11.48
N TYR A 195 9.72 15.54 10.52
CA TYR A 195 9.05 14.24 10.60
C TYR A 195 10.06 13.09 10.58
N GLN A 196 11.12 13.19 9.78
CA GLN A 196 12.18 12.19 9.73
C GLN A 196 12.97 12.09 11.04
N GLU A 197 13.21 13.20 11.73
CA GLU A 197 13.94 13.23 13.02
C GLU A 197 13.16 12.60 14.18
N LEU A 198 11.82 12.56 14.09
CA LEU A 198 10.94 12.06 15.16
C LEU A 198 10.70 10.55 15.13
N ARG A 199 11.05 9.88 14.03
CA ARG A 199 10.77 8.45 13.78
C ARG A 199 12.05 7.66 13.57
N ASP A 200 11.97 6.34 13.65
CA ASP A 200 13.13 5.51 13.34
C ASP A 200 13.53 5.59 11.86
N ASP A 201 14.85 5.59 11.59
CA ASP A 201 15.43 5.66 10.24
C ASP A 201 14.88 4.57 9.28
N GLY A 202 14.56 3.40 9.83
CA GLY A 202 14.02 2.27 9.08
C GLY A 202 12.53 2.36 8.77
N TYR A 203 11.80 3.31 9.37
CA TYR A 203 10.35 3.43 9.19
C TYR A 203 9.96 3.83 7.76
N SER A 204 8.82 3.33 7.31
CA SER A 204 8.20 3.67 6.03
C SER A 204 6.71 3.96 6.23
N ALA A 205 6.29 5.19 5.94
CA ALA A 205 4.88 5.58 5.95
C ALA A 205 4.06 4.74 4.96
N THR A 206 4.62 4.41 3.79
CA THR A 206 3.96 3.49 2.85
C THR A 206 3.74 2.10 3.45
N ALA A 207 4.71 1.57 4.21
CA ALA A 207 4.55 0.27 4.86
C ALA A 207 3.46 0.32 5.94
N HIS A 208 3.43 1.39 6.74
CA HIS A 208 2.41 1.65 7.75
C HIS A 208 1.00 1.71 7.15
N GLU A 209 0.79 2.53 6.12
CA GLU A 209 -0.52 2.63 5.48
C GLU A 209 -0.96 1.34 4.81
N LEU A 210 -0.03 0.63 4.15
CA LEU A 210 -0.33 -0.69 3.60
C LEU A 210 -0.70 -1.70 4.69
N ALA A 211 -0.12 -1.60 5.89
CA ALA A 211 -0.43 -2.50 6.99
C ALA A 211 -1.89 -2.30 7.43
N HIS A 212 -2.37 -1.06 7.51
CA HIS A 212 -3.80 -0.77 7.71
C HIS A 212 -4.67 -1.42 6.64
N LEU A 213 -4.28 -1.36 5.36
CA LEU A 213 -5.04 -1.99 4.28
C LEU A 213 -5.06 -3.53 4.36
N TYR A 214 -3.92 -4.14 4.70
CA TYR A 214 -3.79 -5.59 4.72
C TYR A 214 -4.43 -6.23 5.94
N CYS A 215 -4.23 -5.67 7.13
CA CYS A 215 -4.75 -6.26 8.35
C CYS A 215 -6.08 -5.67 8.82
N ASP A 216 -6.53 -4.56 8.23
CA ASP A 216 -7.74 -3.83 8.66
C ASP A 216 -7.65 -3.47 10.16
N CYS A 217 -6.44 -3.14 10.62
CA CYS A 217 -6.15 -2.79 12.01
C CYS A 217 -6.17 -1.28 12.22
N PRO A 218 -6.57 -0.79 13.40
CA PRO A 218 -6.26 0.57 13.83
C PRO A 218 -4.78 0.70 14.23
N HIS A 219 -4.38 1.91 14.64
CA HIS A 219 -3.12 2.09 15.36
C HIS A 219 -3.10 1.25 16.64
N GLU A 220 -1.92 0.76 17.00
CA GLU A 220 -1.68 0.12 18.29
C GLU A 220 -1.40 1.19 19.36
N GLU A 221 -2.24 1.23 20.40
CA GLU A 221 -1.94 1.96 21.63
C GLU A 221 -0.87 1.18 22.41
N SER A 222 0.40 1.36 22.02
CA SER A 222 1.53 0.73 22.68
C SER A 222 2.62 1.74 22.98
N SER A 223 3.29 1.55 24.12
CA SER A 223 4.56 2.22 24.45
C SER A 223 5.78 1.52 23.82
N THR A 224 5.55 0.44 23.08
CA THR A 224 6.60 -0.27 22.35
C THR A 224 6.63 0.18 20.90
N LYS A 225 7.85 0.46 20.43
CA LYS A 225 8.09 0.77 19.02
C LYS A 225 7.56 -0.35 18.11
N ASN A 226 6.76 0.00 17.11
CA ASN A 226 6.26 -0.93 16.11
C ASN A 226 5.77 -0.17 14.86
N LEU A 227 5.49 -0.89 13.78
CA LEU A 227 5.06 -0.28 12.52
C LEU A 227 3.75 0.50 12.65
N LEU A 228 2.79 0.01 13.43
CA LEU A 228 1.42 0.57 13.56
C LEU A 228 1.23 1.42 14.82
N ALA A 229 2.31 1.91 15.45
CA ALA A 229 2.17 2.78 16.60
C ALA A 229 1.42 4.08 16.24
N GLY A 230 0.60 4.60 17.16
CA GLY A 230 -0.17 5.83 16.93
C GLY A 230 0.64 7.12 17.07
N ASP A 231 1.65 7.12 17.96
CA ASP A 231 2.50 8.30 18.16
C ASP A 231 3.82 8.16 17.39
N VAL A 232 4.25 9.27 16.80
CA VAL A 232 5.43 9.33 15.91
C VAL A 232 6.71 8.81 16.57
N GLU A 233 6.89 9.05 17.87
CA GLU A 233 8.06 8.62 18.66
C GLU A 233 8.15 7.09 18.85
N TYR A 234 7.04 6.37 18.65
CA TYR A 234 6.97 4.91 18.70
C TYR A 234 6.90 4.27 17.30
N LEU A 235 6.92 5.06 16.21
CA LEU A 235 6.96 4.51 14.86
C LEU A 235 8.32 3.88 14.57
N SER A 236 8.29 2.61 14.14
CA SER A 236 9.49 1.87 13.76
C SER A 236 9.27 0.94 12.56
N ARG A 237 10.34 0.27 12.13
CA ARG A 237 10.29 -0.74 11.06
C ARG A 237 9.79 -2.11 11.52
N ASP A 238 9.61 -2.29 12.82
CA ASP A 238 9.46 -3.61 13.42
C ASP A 238 8.00 -4.08 13.34
N LEU A 239 7.82 -5.32 12.90
CA LEU A 239 6.52 -6.00 12.87
C LEU A 239 6.43 -7.00 14.02
N THR A 240 5.33 -6.94 14.76
CA THR A 240 5.08 -7.94 15.80
C THR A 240 4.73 -9.30 15.16
N PRO A 241 5.00 -10.43 15.85
CA PRO A 241 4.58 -11.74 15.36
C PRO A 241 3.07 -11.81 15.08
N ALA A 242 2.25 -11.11 15.87
CA ALA A 242 0.80 -11.04 15.66
C ALA A 242 0.44 -10.32 14.36
N GLN A 243 1.06 -9.15 14.09
CA GLN A 243 0.87 -8.42 12.83
C GLN A 243 1.22 -9.31 11.63
N CYS A 244 2.34 -10.03 11.68
CA CYS A 244 2.73 -10.96 10.61
C CYS A 244 1.71 -12.07 10.34
N GLN A 245 1.10 -12.64 11.39
CA GLN A 245 0.06 -13.65 11.20
C GLN A 245 -1.19 -13.06 10.57
N ILE A 246 -1.62 -11.86 11.01
CA ILE A 246 -2.82 -11.22 10.45
C ILE A 246 -2.60 -10.84 8.98
N PHE A 247 -1.43 -10.32 8.59
CA PHE A 247 -1.13 -10.03 7.20
C PHE A 247 -1.29 -11.25 6.30
N LYS A 248 -0.79 -12.42 6.72
CA LYS A 248 -0.89 -13.67 5.96
C LYS A 248 -2.32 -14.19 5.77
N LEU A 249 -3.27 -13.70 6.57
CA LEU A 249 -4.70 -14.02 6.45
C LEU A 249 -5.44 -13.02 5.57
N SER A 250 -4.78 -11.93 5.14
CA SER A 250 -5.40 -10.90 4.32
C SER A 250 -5.75 -11.43 2.93
N PRO A 251 -6.95 -11.13 2.40
CA PRO A 251 -7.32 -11.50 1.02
C PRO A 251 -6.57 -10.68 -0.03
N LEU A 252 -5.78 -9.67 0.37
CA LEU A 252 -4.93 -8.88 -0.52
C LEU A 252 -3.51 -9.45 -0.64
N ILE A 253 -3.19 -10.51 0.13
CA ILE A 253 -1.89 -11.16 0.12
C ILE A 253 -2.04 -12.58 -0.44
N ASN A 254 -1.23 -12.90 -1.45
CA ASN A 254 -1.25 -14.20 -2.11
C ASN A 254 -0.33 -15.18 -1.40
N LYS A 255 -0.76 -16.43 -1.26
CA LYS A 255 0.13 -17.52 -0.86
C LYS A 255 0.97 -17.98 -2.07
N LEU A 256 2.27 -18.21 -1.87
CA LEU A 256 3.18 -18.73 -2.89
C LEU A 256 3.14 -20.26 -2.99
#